data_AF-A0A357K6E7-F1
#
_entry.id   AF-A0A357K6E7-F1
#
_cell.length_a   1.000
_cell.length_b   1.000
_cell.length_c   1.000
_cell.angle_alpha   90.00
_cell.angle_beta   90.00
_cell.angle_gamma   90.00
#
_symmetry.space_group_name_H-M   'P 1'
#
loop_
_entity.id
_entity.type
_entity.pdbx_description
1 polymer ?
#
loop_
_entity_poly.entity_id
_entity_poly.type
_entity_poly.pdbx_seq_one_letter_code
_entity_poly.pdbx_strand_id
1 'polypeptide(L)'
;MPVMTPFIRPTLRQLALGLLALTLLGALPACNGSKAFVKRGAKMEDAGMMPQAANLYYTAVVKKPSNVDAMVGLKRTGQVVLGQHIAAFDEAVAYDMRETALDAWHDAEAWDAKLEAVGVDLAFPEAKRAMYQTVKNAHLDASYRQANL
;
A
#
# COMPACT_ATOMS: atom_id res chain seq x y z
N MET A 1 18.81 5.27 -65.35
CA MET A 1 17.68 6.21 -65.32
C MET A 1 17.34 6.49 -63.86
N PRO A 2 17.50 7.72 -63.35
CA PRO A 2 17.13 8.03 -61.97
C PRO A 2 15.67 8.51 -61.92
N VAL A 3 14.87 7.90 -61.04
CA VAL A 3 13.50 8.35 -60.74
C VAL A 3 13.59 9.42 -59.65
N MET A 4 13.33 10.68 -60.02
CA MET A 4 13.16 11.77 -59.06
C MET A 4 11.78 11.64 -58.40
N THR A 5 11.76 11.44 -57.08
CA THR A 5 10.54 11.55 -56.27
C THR A 5 10.18 13.04 -56.06
N PRO A 6 8.89 13.42 -56.10
CA PRO A 6 8.50 14.80 -55.87
C PRO A 6 8.55 15.14 -54.38
N PHE A 7 9.18 16.27 -54.06
CA PHE A 7 9.24 16.85 -52.73
C PHE A 7 7.89 17.50 -52.40
N ILE A 8 7.03 16.80 -51.64
CA ILE A 8 5.69 17.27 -51.26
C ILE A 8 5.84 18.38 -50.22
N ARG A 9 5.40 19.61 -50.54
CA ARG A 9 5.32 20.73 -49.59
C ARG A 9 4.04 20.61 -48.75
N PRO A 10 4.12 20.46 -47.42
CA PRO A 10 2.92 20.32 -46.60
C PRO A 10 2.12 21.63 -46.57
N THR A 11 0.80 21.52 -46.67
CA THR A 11 -0.12 22.67 -46.59
C THR A 11 -0.33 23.12 -45.15
N LEU A 12 -0.71 24.39 -44.92
CA LEU A 12 -0.95 24.96 -43.58
C LEU A 12 -1.95 24.13 -42.74
N ARG A 13 -2.90 23.46 -43.42
CA ARG A 13 -3.89 22.55 -42.81
C ARG A 13 -3.28 21.21 -42.38
N GLN A 14 -2.29 20.69 -43.12
CA GLN A 14 -1.53 19.49 -42.74
C GLN A 14 -0.55 19.79 -41.59
N LEU A 15 0.02 20.98 -41.54
CA LEU A 15 0.81 21.46 -40.40
C LEU A 15 -0.06 21.63 -39.15
N ALA A 16 -1.27 22.19 -39.30
CA ALA A 16 -2.22 22.36 -38.19
C ALA A 16 -2.74 21.01 -37.64
N LEU A 17 -3.07 20.04 -38.51
CA LEU A 17 -3.44 18.69 -38.08
C LEU A 17 -2.26 17.95 -37.40
N GLY A 18 -1.04 18.14 -37.91
CA GLY A 18 0.17 17.60 -37.29
C GLY A 18 0.42 18.17 -35.90
N LEU A 19 0.23 19.49 -35.71
CA LEU A 19 0.35 20.14 -34.40
C LEU A 19 -0.71 19.67 -33.40
N LEU A 20 -1.97 19.52 -33.85
CA LEU A 20 -3.08 19.06 -33.02
C LEU A 20 -2.88 17.60 -32.56
N ALA A 21 -2.36 16.74 -33.46
CA ALA A 21 -2.01 15.36 -33.11
C ALA A 21 -0.84 15.30 -32.11
N LEU A 22 0.18 16.16 -32.26
CA LEU A 22 1.33 16.21 -31.34
C LEU A 22 0.94 16.68 -29.93
N THR A 23 -0.01 17.62 -29.82
CA THR A 23 -0.56 18.04 -28.52
C THR A 23 -1.40 16.96 -27.84
N LEU A 24 -2.06 16.08 -28.61
CA LEU A 24 -2.87 14.99 -28.05
C LEU A 24 -2.02 13.82 -27.54
N LEU A 25 -0.85 13.56 -28.14
CA LEU A 25 0.10 12.55 -27.65
C LEU A 25 0.90 13.01 -26.41
N GLY A 26 1.09 14.32 -26.22
CA GLY A 26 1.79 14.88 -25.06
C GLY A 26 0.98 14.91 -23.75
N ALA A 27 -0.34 14.71 -23.84
CA ALA A 27 -1.26 14.77 -22.71
C ALA A 27 -1.48 13.41 -22.02
N LEU A 28 -0.77 12.34 -22.43
CA LEU A 28 -0.76 11.10 -21.66
C LEU A 28 -0.19 11.43 -20.28
N PRO A 29 -0.95 11.30 -19.17
CA PRO A 29 -0.43 11.57 -17.85
C PRO A 29 0.83 10.71 -17.70
N ALA A 30 1.98 11.39 -17.57
CA ALA A 30 3.27 10.75 -17.46
C ALA A 30 3.12 9.57 -16.51
N CYS A 31 3.44 8.37 -17.00
CA CYS A 31 3.33 7.11 -16.27
C CYS A 31 3.51 7.34 -14.77
N ASN A 32 2.45 7.12 -13.99
CA ASN A 32 2.49 7.15 -12.52
C ASN A 32 3.40 5.99 -12.06
N GLY A 33 4.70 6.21 -12.20
CA GLY A 33 5.76 5.29 -11.84
C GLY A 33 5.99 5.32 -10.35
N SER A 34 6.70 4.32 -9.87
CA SER A 34 7.01 4.13 -8.45
C SER A 34 7.44 5.42 -7.72
N LYS A 35 8.26 6.28 -8.36
CA LYS A 35 8.73 7.55 -7.79
C LYS A 35 7.61 8.56 -7.46
N ALA A 36 6.53 8.60 -8.25
CA ALA A 36 5.41 9.49 -7.98
C ALA A 36 4.66 9.09 -6.69
N PHE A 37 4.53 7.78 -6.46
CA PHE A 37 3.95 7.24 -5.23
C PHE A 37 4.85 7.50 -4.02
N VAL A 38 6.17 7.34 -4.14
CA VAL A 38 7.12 7.71 -3.07
C VAL A 38 6.95 9.18 -2.67
N LYS A 39 6.88 10.11 -3.64
CA LYS A 39 6.71 11.54 -3.36
C LYS A 39 5.38 11.84 -2.65
N ARG A 40 4.30 11.15 -3.02
CA ARG A 40 2.99 11.31 -2.37
C ARG A 40 2.99 10.66 -0.98
N GLY A 41 3.63 9.51 -0.83
CA GLY A 41 3.80 8.80 0.44
C GLY A 41 4.52 9.68 1.45
N ALA A 42 5.63 10.31 1.06
CA ALA A 42 6.37 11.24 1.91
C ALA A 42 5.49 12.39 2.41
N LYS A 43 4.65 12.99 1.55
CA LYS A 43 3.73 14.05 1.98
C LYS A 43 2.68 13.58 3.00
N MET A 44 2.18 12.36 2.83
CA MET A 44 1.22 11.77 3.79
C MET A 44 1.92 11.46 5.11
N GLU A 45 3.15 10.96 5.05
CA GLU A 45 3.98 10.67 6.21
C GLU A 45 4.32 11.96 7.00
N ASP A 46 4.73 13.03 6.30
CA ASP A 46 4.98 14.34 6.90
C ASP A 46 3.72 14.92 7.57
N ALA A 47 2.53 14.56 7.06
CA ALA A 47 1.24 14.93 7.64
C ALA A 47 0.77 13.99 8.77
N GLY A 48 1.57 12.97 9.15
CA GLY A 48 1.21 11.97 10.16
C GLY A 48 0.20 10.93 9.69
N MET A 49 -0.16 10.91 8.41
CA MET A 49 -1.12 9.99 7.79
C MET A 49 -0.45 8.66 7.45
N MET A 50 0.01 7.94 8.49
CA MET A 50 0.86 6.74 8.35
C MET A 50 0.22 5.60 7.53
N PRO A 51 -1.07 5.23 7.72
CA PRO A 51 -1.71 4.20 6.87
C PRO A 51 -1.76 4.58 5.39
N GLN A 52 -2.03 5.86 5.10
CA GLN A 52 -2.08 6.37 3.72
C GLN A 52 -0.68 6.39 3.11
N ALA A 53 0.33 6.81 3.88
CA ALA A 53 1.72 6.79 3.46
C ALA A 53 2.19 5.36 3.14
N ALA A 54 1.95 4.41 4.05
CA ALA A 54 2.33 3.02 3.87
C ALA A 54 1.70 2.41 2.61
N ASN A 55 0.42 2.65 2.35
CA ASN A 55 -0.24 2.15 1.14
C ASN A 55 0.32 2.77 -0.16
N LEU A 56 0.74 4.05 -0.12
CA LEU A 56 1.41 4.69 -1.25
C LEU A 56 2.80 4.08 -1.48
N TYR A 57 3.59 3.87 -0.42
CA TYR A 57 4.88 3.19 -0.52
C TYR A 57 4.74 1.74 -1.00
N TYR A 58 3.76 1.00 -0.50
CA TYR A 58 3.43 -0.36 -0.97
C TYR A 58 3.15 -0.36 -2.48
N THR A 59 2.31 0.56 -2.95
CA THR A 59 2.03 0.70 -4.39
C THR A 59 3.30 1.01 -5.19
N ALA A 60 4.20 1.82 -4.62
CA ALA A 60 5.49 2.13 -5.23
C ALA A 60 6.39 0.89 -5.34
N VAL A 61 6.44 0.06 -4.28
CA VAL A 61 7.20 -1.21 -4.26
C VAL A 61 6.64 -2.18 -5.29
N VAL A 62 5.33 -2.44 -5.30
CA VAL A 62 4.68 -3.34 -6.27
C VAL A 62 4.99 -2.92 -7.72
N LYS A 63 5.00 -1.61 -8.00
CA LYS A 63 5.33 -1.08 -9.32
C LYS A 63 6.79 -1.22 -9.71
N LYS A 64 7.70 -1.12 -8.73
CA LYS A 64 9.15 -1.23 -8.95
C LYS A 64 9.79 -1.77 -7.67
N PRO A 65 9.94 -3.11 -7.54
CA PRO A 65 10.50 -3.73 -6.34
C PRO A 65 11.95 -3.30 -6.05
N SER A 66 12.69 -2.87 -7.08
CA SER A 66 14.04 -2.32 -6.95
C SER A 66 14.09 -0.86 -6.48
N ASN A 67 12.95 -0.23 -6.16
CA ASN A 67 12.93 1.12 -5.62
C ASN A 67 13.20 1.12 -4.11
N VAL A 68 14.46 1.31 -3.73
CA VAL A 68 14.91 1.31 -2.34
C VAL A 68 14.19 2.37 -1.49
N ASP A 69 13.96 3.57 -2.02
CA ASP A 69 13.24 4.63 -1.28
C ASP A 69 11.81 4.19 -0.90
N ALA A 70 11.16 3.44 -1.79
CA ALA A 70 9.83 2.89 -1.53
C ALA A 70 9.87 1.81 -0.46
N MET A 71 10.86 0.91 -0.51
CA MET A 71 11.04 -0.16 0.48
C MET A 71 11.30 0.41 1.88
N VAL A 72 12.19 1.41 1.98
CA VAL A 72 12.52 2.07 3.25
C VAL A 72 11.31 2.81 3.81
N GLY A 73 10.61 3.59 2.97
CA GLY A 73 9.39 4.28 3.36
C GLY A 73 8.30 3.31 3.82
N LEU A 74 8.11 2.20 3.09
CA LEU A 74 7.15 1.15 3.45
C LEU A 74 7.50 0.49 4.78
N LYS A 75 8.77 0.17 5.03
CA LYS A 75 9.19 -0.45 6.28
C LYS A 75 8.91 0.45 7.48
N ARG A 76 9.30 1.72 7.39
CA ARG A 76 9.11 2.70 8.47
C ARG A 76 7.62 2.94 8.75
N THR A 77 6.85 3.28 7.72
CA THR A 77 5.42 3.57 7.89
C THR A 77 4.61 2.32 8.22
N GLY A 78 4.96 1.18 7.62
CA GLY A 78 4.36 -0.12 7.88
C GLY A 78 4.57 -0.60 9.31
N GLN A 79 5.74 -0.35 9.91
CA GLN A 79 5.97 -0.64 11.33
C GLN A 79 5.06 0.18 12.25
N VAL A 80 4.79 1.45 11.89
CA VAL A 80 3.86 2.29 12.65
C VAL A 80 2.44 1.75 12.54
N VAL A 81 1.99 1.39 11.34
CA VAL A 81 0.65 0.79 11.13
C VAL A 81 0.49 -0.52 11.88
N LEU A 82 1.51 -1.40 11.85
CA LEU A 82 1.53 -2.61 12.66
C LEU A 82 1.39 -2.29 14.16
N GLY A 83 2.14 -1.29 14.65
CA GLY A 83 2.04 -0.82 16.02
C GLY A 83 0.62 -0.34 16.39
N GLN A 84 -0.10 0.29 15.46
CA GLN A 84 -1.49 0.71 15.66
C GLN A 84 -2.43 -0.49 15.82
N HIS A 85 -2.30 -1.53 15.00
CA HIS A 85 -3.09 -2.76 15.14
C HIS A 85 -2.80 -3.47 16.47
N ILE A 86 -1.52 -3.53 16.86
CA ILE A 86 -1.11 -4.13 18.14
C ILE A 86 -1.63 -3.32 19.34
N ALA A 87 -1.64 -1.98 19.24
CA ALA A 87 -2.21 -1.13 20.28
C ALA A 87 -3.74 -1.34 20.41
N ALA A 88 -4.45 -1.47 19.28
CA ALA A 88 -5.87 -1.78 19.27
C ALA A 88 -6.18 -3.16 19.89
N PHE A 89 -5.31 -4.15 19.63
CA PHE A 89 -5.38 -5.45 20.30
C PHE A 89 -5.23 -5.30 21.82
N ASP A 90 -4.18 -4.61 22.29
CA ASP A 90 -3.92 -4.43 23.72
C ASP A 90 -5.08 -3.69 24.42
N GLU A 91 -5.63 -2.65 23.77
CA GLU A 91 -6.78 -1.91 24.27
C GLU A 91 -8.02 -2.78 24.39
N ALA A 92 -8.34 -3.55 23.34
CA ALA A 92 -9.48 -4.46 23.35
C ALA A 92 -9.35 -5.56 24.42
N VAL A 93 -8.14 -6.08 24.64
CA VAL A 93 -7.85 -7.02 25.74
C VAL A 93 -8.10 -6.36 27.09
N ALA A 94 -7.64 -5.12 27.29
CA ALA A 94 -7.82 -4.39 28.54
C ALA A 94 -9.30 -4.14 28.88
N TYR A 95 -10.16 -4.01 27.87
CA TYR A 95 -11.61 -3.82 28.02
C TYR A 95 -12.44 -5.10 27.89
N ASP A 96 -11.82 -6.28 27.88
CA ASP A 96 -12.48 -7.60 27.68
C ASP A 96 -13.33 -7.68 26.38
N MET A 97 -12.98 -6.88 25.38
CA MET A 97 -13.62 -6.88 24.06
C MET A 97 -13.00 -7.96 23.19
N ARG A 98 -13.36 -9.23 23.47
CA ARG A 98 -12.69 -10.40 22.88
C ARG A 98 -12.76 -10.46 21.34
N GLU A 99 -13.92 -10.20 20.74
CA GLU A 99 -14.06 -10.21 19.27
C GLU A 99 -13.19 -9.12 18.62
N THR A 100 -13.29 -7.88 19.12
CA THR A 100 -12.46 -6.76 18.68
C THR A 100 -10.96 -7.04 18.81
N ALA A 101 -10.54 -7.71 19.88
CA ALA A 101 -9.14 -8.11 20.06
C ALA A 101 -8.72 -9.13 18.99
N LEU A 102 -9.52 -10.15 18.72
CA LEU A 102 -9.20 -11.14 17.67
C LEU A 102 -9.10 -10.47 16.29
N ASP A 103 -10.02 -9.58 15.95
CA ASP A 103 -9.99 -8.83 14.70
C ASP A 103 -8.73 -7.97 14.58
N ALA A 104 -8.38 -7.21 15.63
CA ALA A 104 -7.18 -6.37 15.63
C ALA A 104 -5.88 -7.20 15.48
N TRP A 105 -5.82 -8.39 16.09
CA TRP A 105 -4.69 -9.31 15.92
C TRP A 105 -4.61 -9.83 14.49
N HIS A 106 -5.74 -10.23 13.90
CA HIS A 106 -5.79 -10.70 12.52
C HIS A 106 -5.44 -9.60 11.52
N ASP A 107 -5.86 -8.35 11.76
CA ASP A 107 -5.43 -7.21 10.97
C ASP A 107 -3.91 -7.01 11.03
N ALA A 108 -3.31 -7.18 12.22
CA ALA A 108 -1.85 -7.13 12.38
C ALA A 108 -1.16 -8.23 11.56
N GLU A 109 -1.60 -9.49 11.67
CA GLU A 109 -1.05 -10.63 10.92
C GLU A 109 -1.20 -10.43 9.40
N ALA A 110 -2.38 -9.98 8.96
CA ALA A 110 -2.64 -9.71 7.55
C ALA A 110 -1.77 -8.56 7.02
N TRP A 111 -1.55 -7.53 7.83
CA TRP A 111 -0.70 -6.41 7.46
C TRP A 111 0.77 -6.81 7.32
N ASP A 112 1.28 -7.60 8.27
CA ASP A 112 2.65 -8.12 8.24
C ASP A 112 2.88 -9.01 7.01
N ALA A 113 2.01 -10.00 6.80
CA ALA A 113 2.08 -10.91 5.65
C ALA A 113 1.99 -10.16 4.30
N LYS A 114 1.19 -9.10 4.23
CA LYS A 114 1.08 -8.24 3.03
C LYS A 114 2.42 -7.57 2.68
N LEU A 115 3.18 -7.12 3.69
CA LEU A 115 4.46 -6.45 3.48
C LEU A 115 5.59 -7.45 3.23
N GLU A 116 5.56 -8.60 3.91
CA GLU A 116 6.48 -9.72 3.65
C GLU A 116 6.37 -10.20 2.19
N ALA A 117 5.16 -10.27 1.64
CA ALA A 117 4.92 -10.66 0.25
C ALA A 117 5.59 -9.73 -0.80
N VAL A 118 5.98 -8.52 -0.42
CA VAL A 118 6.73 -7.59 -1.27
C VAL A 118 8.18 -7.39 -0.81
N GLY A 119 8.67 -8.27 0.07
CA GLY A 119 10.05 -8.29 0.57
C GLY A 119 10.35 -7.26 1.66
N VAL A 120 9.32 -6.80 2.39
CA VAL A 120 9.49 -5.89 3.52
C VAL A 120 9.08 -6.59 4.82
N ASP A 121 10.08 -6.92 5.63
CA ASP A 121 9.85 -7.54 6.94
C ASP A 121 9.60 -6.48 8.02
N LEU A 122 8.52 -6.65 8.79
CA LEU A 122 8.26 -5.86 9.99
C LEU A 122 8.68 -6.63 11.25
N ALA A 123 8.91 -5.89 12.33
CA ALA A 123 9.13 -6.49 13.64
C ALA A 123 7.78 -6.81 14.29
N PHE A 124 7.25 -7.99 14.01
CA PHE A 124 6.03 -8.49 14.64
C PHE A 124 6.28 -8.87 16.11
N PRO A 125 5.44 -8.43 17.07
CA PRO A 125 5.66 -8.69 18.49
C PRO A 125 5.21 -10.11 18.88
N GLU A 126 5.96 -11.11 18.46
CA GLU A 126 5.69 -12.54 18.69
C GLU A 126 5.45 -12.89 20.17
N ALA A 127 6.07 -12.15 21.11
CA ALA A 127 5.84 -12.29 22.54
C ALA A 127 4.36 -12.11 22.96
N LYS A 128 3.55 -11.39 22.17
CA LYS A 128 2.11 -11.20 22.43
C LYS A 128 1.23 -12.34 21.94
N ARG A 129 1.75 -13.29 21.14
CA ARG A 129 0.97 -14.41 20.59
C ARG A 129 0.33 -15.27 21.68
N ALA A 130 0.97 -15.41 22.83
CA ALA A 130 0.40 -16.11 23.98
C ALA A 130 -0.90 -15.44 24.47
N MET A 131 -0.93 -14.11 24.54
CA MET A 131 -2.13 -13.34 24.94
C MET A 131 -3.26 -13.54 23.93
N TYR A 132 -2.95 -13.49 22.63
CA TYR A 132 -3.94 -13.77 21.58
C TYR A 132 -4.56 -15.17 21.74
N GLN A 133 -3.76 -16.20 22.00
CA GLN A 133 -4.29 -17.56 22.22
C GLN A 133 -5.21 -17.64 23.44
N THR A 134 -4.89 -16.91 24.52
CA THR A 134 -5.77 -16.82 25.69
C THR A 134 -7.11 -16.19 25.35
N VAL A 135 -7.11 -15.06 24.63
CA VAL A 135 -8.34 -14.36 24.20
C VAL A 135 -9.19 -15.26 23.30
N LYS A 136 -8.55 -15.93 22.33
CA LYS A 136 -9.22 -16.85 21.41
C LYS A 136 -9.90 -18.01 22.13
N ASN A 137 -9.20 -18.66 23.05
CA ASN A 137 -9.77 -19.78 23.81
C ASN A 137 -10.95 -19.31 24.68
N ALA A 138 -10.81 -18.17 25.35
CA ALA A 138 -11.90 -17.59 26.14
C ALA A 138 -13.14 -17.24 25.29
N HIS A 139 -12.94 -16.75 24.06
CA HIS A 139 -14.03 -16.49 23.12
C HIS A 139 -14.75 -17.79 22.72
N LEU A 140 -14.00 -18.83 22.36
CA LEU A 140 -14.57 -20.14 21.98
C LEU A 140 -15.37 -20.75 23.13
N ASP A 141 -14.84 -20.74 24.35
CA ASP A 141 -15.51 -21.27 25.55
C ASP A 141 -16.83 -20.55 25.87
N ALA A 142 -16.91 -19.24 25.57
CA ALA A 142 -18.14 -18.48 25.72
C ALA A 142 -19.17 -18.89 24.65
N SER A 143 -18.74 -18.96 23.39
CA SER A 143 -19.60 -19.35 22.27
C SER A 143 -20.17 -20.75 22.42
N TYR A 144 -19.37 -21.73 22.90
CA TYR A 144 -19.86 -23.09 23.17
C TYR A 144 -20.90 -23.14 24.29
N ARG A 145 -20.73 -22.35 25.36
CA ARG A 145 -21.72 -22.27 26.44
C ARG A 145 -23.04 -21.66 25.95
N GLN A 146 -22.97 -20.68 25.06
CA GLN A 146 -24.15 -20.04 24.51
C GLN A 146 -24.91 -20.92 23.50
N ALA A 147 -24.21 -21.79 22.76
CA ALA A 147 -24.81 -22.72 21.79
C ALA A 147 -25.47 -23.96 22.43
N ASN A 148 -25.10 -24.28 23.68
CA ASN A 148 -25.63 -25.43 24.43
C ASN A 148 -26.72 -25.05 25.46
N LEU A 149 -27.23 -23.81 25.39
CA LEU A 149 -28.38 -23.30 26.13
C LEU A 149 -29.58 -23.14 25.19
#